data_AF-H2L7V6-F1
#
_entry.id   AF-H2L7V6-F1
#
_cell.length_a   1.000
_cell.length_b   1.000
_cell.length_c   1.000
_cell.angle_alpha   90.00
_cell.angle_beta   90.00
_cell.angle_gamma   90.00
#
_symmetry.space_group_name_H-M   'P 1'
#
loop_
_entity.id
_entity.type
_entity.pdbx_description
1 polymer ?
#
loop_
_entity_poly.entity_id
_entity_poly.type
_entity_poly.pdbx_seq_one_letter_code
_entity_poly.pdbx_strand_id
1 'polypeptide(L)'
;MAASSEFEMDQLPSDPLLHIFTYLSYRDLVHCSFVNRRLNELSKHNLLWKSLCCQHWLLTDADRLQSGLSWYCLFKRYYSDLGRYIQHYAVLRKAWEQLKSFLQQRCPRMIASLKEGTTEAELNDIETQIGCKLPDDYRCSYRIHNGQKLVIPGLMGSMSLSNHYRSEVLLDVETAAGGFQQRKGMRRCLPLTFCFHTGLSQYMTLDPIEGRRMGESFYPCPDQTAQDPAAIDMFITGSSFLEWFTTYVNNVVTGEYPIIKDQIFRYVHEKGCVATTGDITVSVSTSFLPELSSVHPPHFFFTYRIRIEMSSSASREAACQLDSRYWKITTSDGNVEEVQGPGVVGEFPVMTPGKVHEYASCTTFSTPSEYMEGHYTFHRLANKEEVFQVAIPRFHMVCPTYREPETRTDNDGEFCNTDHRDRGNDGDDDDRDDDDDGGDFSRMREMNMAVLEGAWCPRHI
;
A
#
# COMPACT_ATOMS: atom_id res chain seq x y z
N MET A 1 -49.25 17.56 54.15
CA MET A 1 -49.23 17.73 52.68
C MET A 1 -47.80 18.03 52.28
N ALA A 2 -47.04 17.01 51.89
CA ALA A 2 -45.71 17.21 51.30
C ALA A 2 -45.96 17.61 49.84
N ALA A 3 -45.63 18.86 49.48
CA ALA A 3 -45.62 19.27 48.09
C ALA A 3 -44.59 18.40 47.37
N SER A 4 -45.02 17.62 46.38
CA SER A 4 -44.09 17.02 45.43
C SER A 4 -43.45 18.18 44.69
N SER A 5 -42.20 18.50 45.00
CA SER A 5 -41.40 19.39 44.17
C SER A 5 -41.28 18.72 42.80
N GLU A 6 -42.04 19.20 41.82
CA GLU A 6 -41.85 18.78 40.44
C GLU A 6 -40.40 19.06 40.06
N PHE A 7 -39.68 18.00 39.68
CA PHE A 7 -38.27 18.08 39.36
C PHE A 7 -38.13 18.73 37.98
N GLU A 8 -38.05 20.05 37.94
CA GLU A 8 -37.90 20.78 36.70
C GLU A 8 -36.48 20.63 36.14
N MET A 9 -36.39 20.26 34.86
CA MET A 9 -35.11 20.09 34.16
C MET A 9 -34.26 21.38 34.16
N ASP A 10 -34.89 22.54 34.33
CA ASP A 10 -34.25 23.84 34.45
C ASP A 10 -33.61 24.10 35.82
N GLN A 11 -33.79 23.21 36.80
CA GLN A 11 -33.21 23.32 38.16
C GLN A 11 -32.00 22.41 38.39
N LEU A 12 -31.63 21.58 37.41
CA LEU A 12 -30.51 20.64 37.50
C LEU A 12 -29.15 21.34 37.71
N PRO A 13 -28.30 20.91 38.65
CA PRO A 13 -27.01 21.56 38.92
C PRO A 13 -26.07 21.56 37.70
N SER A 14 -25.35 22.66 37.49
CA SER A 14 -24.49 22.83 36.31
C SER A 14 -23.28 21.88 36.31
N ASP A 15 -22.60 21.70 37.44
CA ASP A 15 -21.34 20.94 37.48
C ASP A 15 -21.52 19.45 37.12
N PRO A 16 -22.53 18.73 37.67
CA PRO A 16 -22.78 17.35 37.25
C PRO A 16 -23.18 17.24 35.78
N LEU A 17 -24.00 18.18 35.27
CA LEU A 17 -24.39 18.19 33.86
C LEU A 17 -23.20 18.44 32.93
N LEU A 18 -22.34 19.40 33.27
CA LEU A 18 -21.12 19.68 32.51
C LEU A 18 -20.18 18.47 32.53
N HIS A 19 -20.06 17.78 33.67
CA HIS A 19 -19.28 16.55 33.74
C HIS A 19 -19.88 15.45 32.85
N ILE A 20 -21.19 15.22 32.88
CA ILE A 20 -21.87 14.28 31.98
C ILE A 20 -21.62 14.65 30.51
N PHE A 21 -21.72 15.93 30.18
CA PHE A 21 -21.52 16.44 28.83
C PHE A 21 -20.10 16.19 28.29
N THR A 22 -19.08 16.03 29.14
CA THR A 22 -17.73 15.67 28.68
C THR A 22 -17.64 14.28 28.05
N TYR A 23 -18.59 13.39 28.33
CA TYR A 23 -18.65 12.05 27.74
C TYR A 23 -19.47 11.98 26.45
N LEU A 24 -20.15 13.07 26.07
CA LEU A 24 -21.03 13.11 24.92
C LEU A 24 -20.26 13.37 23.62
N SER A 25 -20.73 12.80 22.52
CA SER A 25 -20.22 13.15 21.20
C SER A 25 -20.64 14.57 20.82
N TYR A 26 -19.98 15.16 19.82
CA TYR A 26 -20.40 16.47 19.31
C TYR A 26 -21.85 16.46 18.81
N ARG A 27 -22.34 15.34 18.25
CA ARG A 27 -23.73 15.19 17.78
C ARG A 27 -24.70 15.22 18.94
N ASP A 28 -24.38 14.48 20.00
CA ASP A 28 -25.23 14.41 21.19
C ASP A 28 -25.27 15.75 21.93
N LEU A 29 -24.14 16.47 22.02
CA LEU A 29 -24.11 17.83 22.57
C LEU A 29 -25.00 18.80 21.77
N VAL A 30 -24.98 18.70 20.44
CA VAL A 30 -25.86 19.48 19.57
C VAL A 30 -27.32 19.09 19.81
N HIS A 31 -27.64 17.79 19.92
CA HIS A 31 -29.00 17.34 20.23
C HIS A 31 -29.48 17.82 21.60
N CYS A 32 -28.64 17.74 22.64
CA CYS A 32 -28.95 18.30 23.97
C CYS A 32 -29.26 19.79 23.91
N SER A 33 -28.64 20.54 22.98
CA SER A 33 -28.92 21.97 22.81
C SER A 33 -30.34 22.27 22.34
N PHE A 34 -31.04 21.29 21.75
CA PHE A 34 -32.41 21.45 21.29
C PHE A 34 -33.47 21.04 22.32
N VAL A 35 -33.07 20.45 23.46
CA VAL A 35 -34.00 19.88 24.45
C VAL A 35 -34.68 20.96 25.29
N ASN A 36 -33.91 21.88 25.89
CA ASN A 36 -34.43 23.03 26.62
C ASN A 36 -33.40 24.17 26.67
N ARG A 37 -33.80 25.31 27.23
CA ARG A 37 -32.93 26.48 27.35
C ARG A 37 -31.68 26.20 28.20
N ARG A 38 -31.83 25.53 29.35
CA ARG A 38 -30.70 25.26 30.25
C ARG A 38 -29.63 24.38 29.60
N LEU A 39 -30.02 23.29 28.95
CA LEU A 39 -29.09 22.38 28.26
C LEU A 39 -28.48 23.06 27.03
N ASN A 40 -29.19 23.98 26.36
CA ASN A 40 -28.63 24.82 25.29
C ASN A 40 -27.48 25.72 25.78
N GLU A 41 -27.66 26.37 26.92
CA GLU A 41 -26.63 27.23 27.52
C GLU A 41 -25.42 26.40 27.97
N LEU A 42 -25.65 25.27 28.65
CA LEU A 42 -24.59 24.40 29.15
C LEU A 42 -23.85 23.65 28.04
N SER A 43 -24.53 23.22 26.97
CA SER A 43 -23.87 22.47 25.88
C SER A 43 -22.90 23.32 25.07
N LYS A 44 -23.02 24.65 25.14
CA LYS A 44 -22.08 25.61 24.53
C LYS A 44 -20.89 25.94 25.41
N HIS A 45 -20.79 25.35 26.60
CA HIS A 45 -19.69 25.61 27.53
C HIS A 45 -18.33 25.32 26.87
N ASN A 46 -17.44 26.31 26.93
CA ASN A 46 -16.23 26.38 26.11
C ASN A 46 -15.29 25.17 26.26
N LEU A 47 -15.19 24.60 27.47
CA LEU A 47 -14.28 23.48 27.72
C LEU A 47 -14.75 22.15 27.10
N LEU A 48 -16.06 21.97 26.88
CA LEU A 48 -16.60 20.77 26.22
C LEU A 48 -16.07 20.66 24.78
N TRP A 49 -15.99 21.80 24.10
CA TRP A 49 -15.57 21.89 22.71
C TRP A 49 -14.05 21.91 22.53
N LYS A 50 -13.27 22.15 23.60
CA LYS A 50 -11.81 22.06 23.54
C LYS A 50 -11.36 20.67 23.12
N SER A 51 -11.82 19.65 23.86
CA SER A 51 -11.45 18.26 23.59
C SER A 51 -11.86 17.83 22.18
N LEU A 52 -13.08 18.18 21.75
CA LEU A 52 -13.58 17.88 20.41
C LEU A 52 -12.77 18.57 19.29
N CYS A 53 -12.39 19.83 19.47
CA CYS A 53 -11.51 20.52 18.53
C CYS A 53 -10.10 19.90 18.45
N CYS A 54 -9.51 19.56 19.59
CA CYS A 54 -8.21 18.88 19.64
C CYS A 54 -8.29 17.50 18.97
N GLN A 55 -9.37 16.76 19.19
CA GLN A 55 -9.55 15.41 18.66
C GLN A 55 -9.79 15.41 17.15
N HIS A 56 -10.74 16.21 16.67
CA HIS A 56 -11.19 16.14 15.27
C HIS A 56 -10.40 17.05 14.34
N TRP A 57 -9.93 18.20 14.83
CA TRP A 57 -9.31 19.24 14.01
C TRP A 57 -7.84 19.49 14.36
N LEU A 58 -7.30 18.78 15.36
CA LEU A 58 -5.91 18.89 15.84
C LEU A 58 -5.54 20.31 16.31
N LEU A 59 -6.54 21.10 16.71
CA LEU A 59 -6.34 22.47 17.16
C LEU A 59 -5.71 22.52 18.55
N THR A 60 -4.89 23.53 18.77
CA THR A 60 -4.18 23.80 20.02
C THR A 60 -4.67 25.10 20.66
N ASP A 61 -4.28 25.35 21.91
CA ASP A 61 -4.60 26.63 22.57
C ASP A 61 -4.01 27.83 21.80
N ALA A 62 -2.89 27.65 21.08
CA ALA A 62 -2.29 28.69 20.24
C ALA A 62 -3.21 29.06 19.07
N ASP A 63 -3.76 28.07 18.36
CA ASP A 63 -4.71 28.29 17.27
C ASP A 63 -5.94 29.04 17.75
N ARG A 64 -6.44 28.67 18.94
CA ARG A 64 -7.57 29.37 19.54
C ARG A 64 -7.24 30.83 19.83
N LEU A 65 -6.12 31.08 20.51
CA LEU A 65 -5.68 32.43 20.85
C LEU A 65 -5.50 33.29 19.61
N GLN A 66 -4.89 32.74 18.55
CA GLN A 66 -4.70 33.44 17.28
C GLN A 66 -6.03 33.79 16.58
N SER A 67 -7.02 32.90 16.66
CA SER A 67 -8.34 33.14 16.05
C SER A 67 -9.20 34.18 16.79
N GLY A 68 -8.94 34.40 18.09
CA GLY A 68 -9.80 35.20 18.97
C GLY A 68 -11.19 34.61 19.27
N LEU A 69 -11.47 33.38 18.82
CA LEU A 69 -12.76 32.72 18.97
C LEU A 69 -12.80 31.79 20.19
N SER A 70 -14.02 31.46 20.64
CA SER A 70 -14.24 30.36 21.58
C SER A 70 -14.03 29.01 20.88
N TRP A 71 -13.77 27.95 21.65
CA TRP A 71 -13.67 26.59 21.13
C TRP A 71 -14.94 26.15 20.41
N TYR A 72 -16.12 26.52 20.91
CA TYR A 72 -17.38 26.25 20.24
C TYR A 72 -17.48 26.91 18.86
N CYS A 73 -17.12 28.20 18.78
CA CYS A 73 -17.12 28.93 17.51
C CYS A 73 -16.09 28.38 16.52
N LEU A 74 -14.92 27.96 17.02
CA LEU A 74 -13.91 27.27 16.21
C LEU A 74 -14.41 25.94 15.68
N PHE A 75 -15.01 25.11 16.53
CA PHE A 75 -15.57 23.84 16.11
C PHE A 75 -16.59 24.05 15.00
N LYS A 76 -17.52 25.00 15.18
CA LYS A 76 -18.54 25.34 14.17
C LYS A 76 -17.91 25.80 12.85
N ARG A 77 -16.89 26.65 12.91
CA ARG A 77 -16.17 27.16 11.72
C ARG A 77 -15.48 26.01 10.96
N TYR A 78 -14.73 25.17 11.67
CA TYR A 78 -14.08 24.01 11.05
C TYR A 78 -15.09 23.00 10.54
N TYR A 79 -16.17 22.75 11.28
CA TYR A 79 -17.24 21.86 10.85
C TYR A 79 -17.94 22.37 9.58
N SER A 80 -18.12 23.69 9.41
CA SER A 80 -18.74 24.22 8.19
C SER A 80 -17.91 24.00 6.92
N ASP A 81 -16.60 23.85 7.06
CA ASP A 81 -15.68 23.63 5.93
C ASP A 81 -15.28 22.15 5.78
N LEU A 82 -14.83 21.53 6.87
CA LEU A 82 -14.26 20.18 6.93
C LEU A 82 -15.19 19.15 7.58
N GLY A 83 -16.41 19.54 7.97
CA GLY A 83 -17.36 18.67 8.67
C GLY A 83 -17.70 17.38 7.91
N ARG A 84 -17.70 17.44 6.58
CA ARG A 84 -17.84 16.26 5.70
C ARG A 84 -16.81 15.18 6.04
N TYR A 85 -15.58 15.57 6.39
CA TYR A 85 -14.46 14.66 6.61
C TYR A 85 -14.12 14.44 8.08
N ILE A 86 -15.03 14.78 9.01
CA ILE A 86 -14.74 14.72 10.46
C ILE A 86 -14.24 13.36 10.95
N GLN A 87 -14.59 12.28 10.25
CA GLN A 87 -14.17 10.91 10.55
C GLN A 87 -12.75 10.59 10.07
N HIS A 88 -12.23 11.30 9.06
CA HIS A 88 -10.96 10.99 8.39
C HIS A 88 -9.87 12.04 8.65
N TYR A 89 -10.27 13.31 8.82
CA TYR A 89 -9.35 14.46 8.82
C TYR A 89 -8.20 14.33 9.82
N ALA A 90 -8.50 14.06 11.08
CA ALA A 90 -7.48 13.97 12.12
C ALA A 90 -6.44 12.88 11.82
N VAL A 91 -6.86 11.74 11.29
CA VAL A 91 -5.98 10.60 10.99
C VAL A 91 -5.10 10.92 9.77
N LEU A 92 -5.71 11.38 8.68
CA LEU A 92 -4.98 11.74 7.45
C LEU A 92 -4.03 12.91 7.68
N ARG A 93 -4.45 13.93 8.44
CA ARG A 93 -3.60 15.07 8.76
C ARG A 93 -2.38 14.64 9.57
N LYS A 94 -2.55 13.78 10.58
CA LYS A 94 -1.42 13.21 11.33
C LYS A 94 -0.48 12.43 10.43
N ALA A 95 -1.00 11.56 9.56
CA ALA A 95 -0.20 10.77 8.63
C ALA A 95 0.63 11.67 7.69
N TRP A 96 0.02 12.69 7.09
CA TRP A 96 0.74 13.66 6.26
C TRP A 96 1.82 14.42 7.03
N GLU A 97 1.55 14.90 8.24
CA GLU A 97 2.55 15.60 9.05
C GLU A 97 3.70 14.68 9.47
N GLN A 98 3.42 13.43 9.83
CA GLN A 98 4.45 12.42 10.13
C GLN A 98 5.33 12.13 8.91
N LEU A 99 4.72 11.90 7.74
CA LEU A 99 5.44 11.66 6.49
C LEU A 99 6.33 12.85 6.13
N LYS A 100 5.78 14.07 6.19
CA LYS A 100 6.52 15.31 5.91
C LYS A 100 7.69 15.48 6.85
N SER A 101 7.47 15.37 8.16
CA SER A 101 8.52 15.53 9.17
C SER A 101 9.65 14.53 8.97
N PHE A 102 9.31 13.26 8.71
CA PHE A 102 10.29 12.19 8.49
C PHE A 102 11.09 12.40 7.20
N LEU A 103 10.42 12.69 6.08
CA LEU A 103 11.08 12.85 4.79
C LEU A 103 11.78 14.20 4.63
N GLN A 104 11.40 15.25 5.37
CA GLN A 104 12.10 16.54 5.32
C GLN A 104 13.58 16.40 5.71
N GLN A 105 13.90 15.46 6.61
CA GLN A 105 15.25 15.20 7.10
C GLN A 105 16.04 14.25 6.19
N ARG A 106 15.35 13.41 5.40
CA ARG A 106 15.94 12.27 4.67
C ARG A 106 15.84 12.37 3.14
N CYS A 107 14.76 12.97 2.65
CA CYS A 107 14.36 13.05 1.25
C CYS A 107 13.77 14.45 0.92
N PRO A 108 14.47 15.57 1.14
CA PRO A 108 13.90 16.91 1.02
C PRO A 108 13.37 17.24 -0.39
N ARG A 109 13.95 16.66 -1.44
CA ARG A 109 13.47 16.80 -2.83
C ARG A 109 12.06 16.25 -3.01
N MET A 110 11.72 15.16 -2.33
CA MET A 110 10.40 14.55 -2.38
C MET A 110 9.35 15.47 -1.72
N ILE A 111 9.70 16.11 -0.60
CA ILE A 111 8.83 17.11 0.04
C ILE A 111 8.63 18.34 -0.84
N ALA A 112 9.68 18.85 -1.48
CA ALA A 112 9.58 19.99 -2.39
C ALA A 112 8.71 19.71 -3.64
N SER A 113 8.42 18.44 -3.92
CA SER A 113 7.56 18.02 -5.03
C SER A 113 6.09 17.84 -4.65
N LEU A 114 5.73 17.86 -3.37
CA LEU A 114 4.33 17.80 -2.94
C LEU A 114 3.57 19.03 -3.43
N LYS A 115 2.33 18.84 -3.88
CA LYS A 115 1.44 19.95 -4.23
C LYS A 115 0.63 20.36 -3.00
N GLU A 116 0.27 21.65 -2.95
CA GLU A 116 -0.64 22.17 -1.93
C GLU A 116 -2.03 21.52 -2.05
N GLY A 117 -2.81 21.58 -0.97
CA GLY A 117 -4.15 21.01 -0.94
C GLY A 117 -5.09 21.65 -1.96
N THR A 118 -6.04 20.85 -2.48
CA THR A 118 -7.10 21.32 -3.40
C THR A 118 -8.33 21.80 -2.64
N THR A 119 -9.12 22.66 -3.27
CA THR A 119 -10.37 23.20 -2.71
C THR A 119 -11.57 22.27 -2.94
N GLU A 120 -12.66 22.48 -2.19
CA GLU A 120 -13.92 21.75 -2.43
C GLU A 120 -14.48 21.96 -3.84
N ALA A 121 -14.36 23.17 -4.38
CA ALA A 121 -14.87 23.52 -5.70
C ALA A 121 -14.14 22.71 -6.78
N GLU A 122 -12.81 22.71 -6.75
CA GLU A 122 -11.98 21.92 -7.67
C GLU A 122 -12.33 20.43 -7.59
N LEU A 123 -12.47 19.86 -6.39
CA LEU A 123 -12.88 18.47 -6.23
C LEU A 123 -14.29 18.18 -6.77
N ASN A 124 -15.22 19.14 -6.69
CA ASN A 124 -16.57 19.01 -7.26
C ASN A 124 -16.54 19.10 -8.79
N ASP A 125 -15.68 19.94 -9.35
CA ASP A 125 -15.47 20.04 -10.79
C ASP A 125 -14.90 18.73 -11.34
N ILE A 126 -13.95 18.11 -10.63
CA ILE A 126 -13.44 16.78 -10.97
C ILE A 126 -14.55 15.72 -10.94
N GLU A 127 -15.37 15.66 -9.88
CA GLU A 127 -16.51 14.74 -9.82
C GLU A 127 -17.48 14.93 -11.00
N THR A 128 -17.69 16.18 -11.40
CA THR A 128 -18.53 16.54 -12.55
C THR A 128 -17.90 16.06 -13.86
N GLN A 129 -16.59 16.24 -14.03
CA GLN A 129 -15.82 15.78 -15.19
C GLN A 129 -15.87 14.26 -15.35
N ILE A 130 -15.62 13.50 -14.27
CA ILE A 130 -15.58 12.03 -14.32
C ILE A 130 -16.97 11.39 -14.20
N GLY A 131 -17.99 12.18 -13.84
CA GLY A 131 -19.36 11.70 -13.64
C GLY A 131 -19.51 10.68 -12.51
N CYS A 132 -18.70 10.79 -11.45
CA CYS A 132 -18.66 9.89 -10.29
C CYS A 132 -18.38 10.67 -9.01
N LYS A 133 -18.79 10.12 -7.86
CA LYS A 133 -18.38 10.65 -6.55
C LYS A 133 -17.02 10.11 -6.13
N LEU A 134 -16.19 10.99 -5.56
CA LEU A 134 -14.93 10.62 -4.95
C LEU A 134 -15.17 10.22 -3.48
N PRO A 135 -14.52 9.16 -2.96
CA PRO A 135 -14.56 8.81 -1.55
C PRO A 135 -14.14 9.97 -0.64
N ASP A 136 -14.80 10.09 0.51
CA ASP A 136 -14.57 11.21 1.44
C ASP A 136 -13.16 11.18 2.05
N ASP A 137 -12.57 10.01 2.25
CA ASP A 137 -11.18 9.87 2.72
C ASP A 137 -10.16 10.34 1.66
N TYR A 138 -10.37 9.98 0.39
CA TYR A 138 -9.59 10.50 -0.75
C TYR A 138 -9.68 12.03 -0.82
N ARG A 139 -10.90 12.58 -0.87
CA ARG A 139 -11.12 14.04 -0.90
C ARG A 139 -10.43 14.74 0.27
N CYS A 140 -10.62 14.21 1.47
CA CYS A 140 -10.01 14.76 2.68
C CYS A 140 -8.48 14.80 2.59
N SER A 141 -7.85 13.74 2.09
CA SER A 141 -6.40 13.68 1.93
C SER A 141 -5.92 14.72 0.92
N TYR A 142 -6.62 14.84 -0.20
CA TYR A 142 -6.25 15.76 -1.28
C TYR A 142 -6.48 17.23 -0.91
N ARG A 143 -7.41 17.53 0.00
CA ARG A 143 -7.53 18.84 0.67
C ARG A 143 -6.33 19.20 1.55
N ILE A 144 -5.56 18.21 2.00
CA ILE A 144 -4.32 18.42 2.77
C ILE A 144 -3.13 18.56 1.82
N HIS A 145 -2.97 17.62 0.87
CA HIS A 145 -1.94 17.65 -0.17
C HIS A 145 -2.46 17.02 -1.48
N ASN A 146 -2.44 17.77 -2.58
CA ASN A 146 -2.96 17.32 -3.88
C ASN A 146 -1.92 16.48 -4.66
N GLY A 147 -1.47 15.37 -4.07
CA GLY A 147 -0.47 14.50 -4.69
C GLY A 147 0.91 15.14 -4.85
N GLN A 148 1.65 14.67 -5.85
CA GLN A 148 3.02 15.03 -6.12
C GLN A 148 3.15 15.55 -7.56
N LYS A 149 4.06 16.51 -7.78
CA LYS A 149 4.54 16.82 -9.14
C LYS A 149 5.08 15.55 -9.79
N LEU A 150 4.89 15.41 -11.09
CA LEU A 150 5.37 14.32 -11.93
C LEU A 150 6.91 14.33 -12.05
N VAL A 151 7.62 13.91 -10.98
CA VAL A 151 9.09 13.89 -10.87
C VAL A 151 9.60 12.59 -10.22
N ILE A 152 10.89 12.31 -10.35
CA ILE A 152 11.59 11.17 -9.74
C ILE A 152 12.60 11.69 -8.70
N PRO A 153 12.73 11.06 -7.50
CA PRO A 153 11.99 9.90 -7.04
C PRO A 153 10.54 10.22 -6.65
N GLY A 154 9.68 9.25 -6.88
CA GLY A 154 8.26 9.34 -6.58
C GLY A 154 7.96 9.02 -5.12
N LEU A 155 6.88 9.63 -4.62
CA LEU A 155 6.46 9.54 -3.22
C LEU A 155 6.01 8.15 -2.85
N MET A 156 5.54 7.33 -3.79
CA MET A 156 4.96 5.99 -3.55
C MET A 156 5.97 4.85 -3.67
N GLY A 157 7.26 5.20 -3.65
CA GLY A 157 8.37 4.27 -3.50
C GLY A 157 8.96 3.80 -4.82
N SER A 158 10.16 3.26 -4.68
CA SER A 158 11.03 2.78 -5.75
C SER A 158 11.37 1.30 -5.56
N MET A 159 11.83 0.69 -6.64
CA MET A 159 12.45 -0.62 -6.64
C MET A 159 13.57 -0.61 -7.69
N SER A 160 14.67 -1.30 -7.41
CA SER A 160 15.81 -1.41 -8.33
C SER A 160 16.41 -2.81 -8.25
N LEU A 161 16.50 -3.46 -9.40
CA LEU A 161 17.24 -4.68 -9.69
C LEU A 161 18.12 -4.40 -10.92
N SER A 162 19.04 -5.32 -11.26
CA SER A 162 20.08 -5.12 -12.29
C SER A 162 19.55 -4.57 -13.63
N ASN A 163 18.38 -5.01 -14.08
CA ASN A 163 17.75 -4.62 -15.35
C ASN A 163 16.36 -4.00 -15.16
N HIS A 164 15.95 -3.69 -13.93
CA HIS A 164 14.60 -3.23 -13.63
C HIS A 164 14.62 -2.10 -12.61
N TYR A 165 14.07 -0.95 -12.99
CA TYR A 165 13.91 0.18 -12.07
C TYR A 165 12.50 0.72 -12.17
N ARG A 166 11.92 1.03 -11.01
CA ARG A 166 10.65 1.75 -10.90
C ARG A 166 10.71 2.78 -9.80
N SER A 167 9.87 3.80 -9.95
CA SER A 167 9.68 4.88 -8.99
C SER A 167 8.27 5.42 -9.21
N GLU A 168 7.38 5.18 -8.26
CA GLU A 168 5.95 5.51 -8.34
C GLU A 168 5.66 6.88 -7.75
N VAL A 169 4.93 7.70 -8.51
CA VAL A 169 4.48 9.03 -8.10
C VAL A 169 3.03 8.95 -7.63
N LEU A 170 2.69 9.69 -6.57
CA LEU A 170 1.29 9.91 -6.18
C LEU A 170 0.68 10.96 -7.09
N LEU A 171 -0.35 10.60 -7.86
CA LEU A 171 -0.95 11.52 -8.82
C LEU A 171 -1.71 12.64 -8.13
N ASP A 172 -1.66 13.84 -8.70
CA ASP A 172 -2.62 14.89 -8.37
C ASP A 172 -4.00 14.59 -8.98
N VAL A 173 -5.05 15.20 -8.41
CA VAL A 173 -6.43 14.84 -8.73
C VAL A 173 -6.82 15.14 -10.18
N GLU A 174 -6.24 16.17 -10.79
CA GLU A 174 -6.50 16.55 -12.18
C GLU A 174 -5.89 15.54 -13.15
N THR A 175 -4.63 15.16 -12.90
CA THR A 175 -3.95 14.11 -13.65
C THR A 175 -4.66 12.77 -13.48
N ALA A 176 -5.11 12.46 -12.26
CA ALA A 176 -5.87 11.25 -11.98
C ALA A 176 -7.19 11.20 -12.75
N ALA A 177 -7.93 12.31 -12.80
CA ALA A 177 -9.17 12.43 -13.56
C ALA A 177 -8.95 12.24 -15.06
N GLY A 178 -7.84 12.74 -15.62
CA GLY A 178 -7.46 12.51 -17.01
C GLY A 178 -7.20 11.03 -17.35
N GLY A 179 -6.77 10.23 -16.37
CA GLY A 179 -6.56 8.78 -16.51
C GLY A 179 -7.74 7.91 -16.07
N PHE A 180 -8.90 8.51 -15.78
CA PHE A 180 -10.09 7.81 -15.31
C PHE A 180 -10.60 6.78 -16.33
N GLN A 181 -10.84 5.56 -15.86
CA GLN A 181 -11.12 4.42 -16.74
C GLN A 181 -12.62 4.21 -16.96
N GLN A 182 -13.01 4.10 -18.24
CA GLN A 182 -14.38 3.78 -18.66
C GLN A 182 -14.50 2.47 -19.45
N ARG A 183 -13.36 1.88 -19.83
CA ARG A 183 -13.32 0.63 -20.59
C ARG A 183 -13.79 -0.57 -19.75
N LYS A 184 -14.39 -1.56 -20.41
CA LYS A 184 -14.75 -2.85 -19.81
C LYS A 184 -13.53 -3.45 -19.07
N GLY A 185 -13.76 -4.00 -17.87
CA GLY A 185 -12.72 -4.58 -17.02
C GLY A 185 -12.04 -3.58 -16.07
N MET A 186 -12.08 -2.28 -16.38
CA MET A 186 -11.53 -1.20 -15.54
C MET A 186 -12.53 -0.07 -15.30
N ARG A 187 -13.83 -0.30 -15.58
CA ARG A 187 -14.82 0.78 -15.57
C ARG A 187 -14.94 1.40 -14.17
N ARG A 188 -15.01 2.73 -14.11
CA ARG A 188 -15.10 3.50 -12.86
C ARG A 188 -13.87 3.38 -11.95
N CYS A 189 -12.70 3.13 -12.51
CA CYS A 189 -11.43 3.08 -11.76
C CYS A 189 -10.64 4.38 -11.96
N LEU A 190 -10.25 5.01 -10.84
CA LEU A 190 -9.44 6.23 -10.81
C LEU A 190 -7.97 5.88 -10.51
N PRO A 191 -7.00 6.27 -11.34
CA PRO A 191 -5.59 6.02 -11.04
C PRO A 191 -5.14 6.84 -9.81
N LEU A 192 -4.46 6.19 -8.87
CA LEU A 192 -3.87 6.80 -7.68
C LEU A 192 -2.40 7.13 -7.88
N THR A 193 -1.67 6.23 -8.53
CA THR A 193 -0.21 6.33 -8.72
C THR A 193 0.16 6.13 -10.17
N PHE A 194 1.35 6.57 -10.55
CA PHE A 194 1.92 6.31 -11.87
C PHE A 194 3.42 6.05 -11.79
N CYS A 195 3.90 5.03 -12.51
CA CYS A 195 5.31 4.75 -12.68
C CYS A 195 5.76 5.08 -14.11
N PHE A 196 6.68 6.04 -14.27
CA PHE A 196 7.21 6.40 -15.61
C PHE A 196 7.94 5.27 -16.31
N HIS A 197 8.63 4.42 -15.55
CA HIS A 197 9.52 3.40 -16.11
C HIS A 197 8.74 2.20 -16.64
N THR A 198 7.64 1.84 -15.98
CA THR A 198 6.83 0.66 -16.34
C THR A 198 5.51 1.02 -17.01
N GLY A 199 5.08 2.28 -16.93
CA GLY A 199 3.75 2.73 -17.35
C GLY A 199 2.61 2.22 -16.47
N LEU A 200 2.91 1.46 -15.41
CA LEU A 200 1.89 0.88 -14.53
C LEU A 200 1.35 1.92 -13.55
N SER A 201 0.06 1.81 -13.24
CA SER A 201 -0.66 2.62 -12.26
C SER A 201 -1.35 1.73 -11.23
N GLN A 202 -1.41 2.18 -9.98
CA GLN A 202 -2.43 1.68 -9.04
C GLN A 202 -3.74 2.43 -9.29
N TYR A 203 -4.86 1.75 -9.11
CA TYR A 203 -6.19 2.32 -9.25
C TYR A 203 -6.99 2.19 -7.96
N MET A 204 -7.98 3.05 -7.81
CA MET A 204 -9.03 2.99 -6.80
C MET A 204 -10.38 2.82 -7.47
N THR A 205 -11.20 1.91 -6.95
CA THR A 205 -12.56 1.67 -7.42
C THR A 205 -13.49 2.76 -6.92
N LEU A 206 -14.19 3.47 -7.82
CA LEU A 206 -15.20 4.47 -7.42
C LEU A 206 -16.61 3.88 -7.31
N ASP A 207 -16.95 2.88 -8.13
CA ASP A 207 -18.25 2.19 -8.12
C ASP A 207 -18.07 0.67 -7.98
N PRO A 208 -18.91 -0.03 -7.21
CA PRO A 208 -18.81 -1.47 -7.01
C PRO A 208 -19.43 -2.25 -8.19
N ILE A 209 -18.76 -2.20 -9.34
CA ILE A 209 -19.14 -2.89 -10.57
C ILE A 209 -18.03 -3.86 -11.00
N GLU A 210 -18.38 -4.86 -11.81
CA GLU A 210 -17.44 -5.88 -12.31
C GLU A 210 -16.70 -6.59 -11.15
N GLY A 211 -17.44 -6.99 -10.12
CA GLY A 211 -16.91 -7.69 -8.92
C GLY A 211 -16.02 -6.86 -8.00
N ARG A 212 -15.92 -5.54 -8.20
CA ARG A 212 -15.07 -4.67 -7.37
C ARG A 212 -15.79 -4.14 -6.14
N ARG A 213 -15.01 -3.85 -5.10
CA ARG A 213 -15.48 -3.17 -3.89
C ARG A 213 -15.17 -1.68 -3.98
N MET A 214 -16.14 -0.84 -3.64
CA MET A 214 -15.98 0.61 -3.61
C MET A 214 -14.83 1.01 -2.66
N GLY A 215 -13.98 1.94 -3.09
CA GLY A 215 -12.83 2.45 -2.33
C GLY A 215 -11.59 1.56 -2.35
N GLU A 216 -11.68 0.33 -2.84
CA GLU A 216 -10.56 -0.60 -2.87
C GLU A 216 -9.50 -0.17 -3.87
N SER A 217 -8.23 -0.22 -3.46
CA SER A 217 -7.08 0.05 -4.29
C SER A 217 -6.40 -1.22 -4.77
N PHE A 218 -5.88 -1.22 -6.00
CA PHE A 218 -5.28 -2.40 -6.61
C PHE A 218 -4.31 -2.06 -7.74
N TYR A 219 -3.45 -3.03 -8.08
CA TYR A 219 -2.75 -3.05 -9.38
C TYR A 219 -3.53 -3.95 -10.36
N PRO A 220 -3.79 -3.49 -11.59
CA PRO A 220 -4.40 -4.32 -12.62
C PRO A 220 -3.40 -5.36 -13.11
N CYS A 221 -3.88 -6.57 -13.31
CA CYS A 221 -3.14 -7.72 -13.81
C CYS A 221 -3.94 -8.30 -14.99
N PRO A 222 -3.69 -7.85 -16.23
CA PRO A 222 -4.34 -8.43 -17.40
C PRO A 222 -4.09 -9.92 -17.46
N ASP A 223 -5.15 -10.69 -17.66
CA ASP A 223 -5.04 -12.11 -17.88
C ASP A 223 -4.46 -12.37 -19.27
N GLN A 224 -3.30 -13.03 -19.32
CA GLN A 224 -2.58 -13.28 -20.56
C GLN A 224 -3.17 -14.45 -21.36
N THR A 225 -4.04 -15.25 -20.72
CA THR A 225 -4.68 -16.44 -21.29
C THR A 225 -6.13 -16.20 -21.70
N ALA A 226 -6.75 -15.12 -21.23
CA ALA A 226 -8.13 -14.80 -21.55
C ALA A 226 -8.29 -14.42 -23.04
N GLN A 227 -9.39 -14.91 -23.62
CA GLN A 227 -9.86 -14.44 -24.92
C GLN A 227 -10.40 -13.02 -24.86
N ASP A 228 -11.08 -12.65 -23.77
CA ASP A 228 -11.58 -11.29 -23.53
C ASP A 228 -10.49 -10.43 -22.86
N PRO A 229 -9.93 -9.41 -23.53
CA PRO A 229 -8.93 -8.52 -22.95
C PRO A 229 -9.44 -7.68 -21.75
N ALA A 230 -10.75 -7.71 -21.49
CA ALA A 230 -11.35 -7.11 -20.29
C ALA A 230 -11.25 -8.01 -19.05
N ALA A 231 -10.83 -9.27 -19.18
CA ALA A 231 -10.50 -10.13 -18.05
C ALA A 231 -9.23 -9.61 -17.37
N ILE A 232 -9.42 -8.88 -16.27
CA ILE A 232 -8.33 -8.23 -15.53
C ILE A 232 -8.43 -8.69 -14.09
N ASP A 233 -7.45 -9.49 -13.69
CA ASP A 233 -7.21 -9.82 -12.29
C ASP A 233 -6.68 -8.58 -11.56
N MET A 234 -6.80 -8.57 -10.23
CA MET A 234 -6.48 -7.40 -9.42
C MET A 234 -5.65 -7.81 -8.22
N PHE A 235 -4.41 -7.32 -8.11
CA PHE A 235 -3.64 -7.43 -6.87
C PHE A 235 -4.07 -6.32 -5.91
N ILE A 236 -4.79 -6.68 -4.84
CA ILE A 236 -5.37 -5.72 -3.91
C ILE A 236 -4.28 -5.12 -3.02
N THR A 237 -4.28 -3.80 -2.91
CA THR A 237 -3.29 -3.04 -2.13
C THR A 237 -3.86 -2.33 -0.90
N GLY A 238 -5.18 -2.19 -0.82
CA GLY A 238 -5.84 -1.53 0.30
C GLY A 238 -7.36 -1.52 0.14
N SER A 239 -8.06 -1.41 1.27
CA SER A 239 -9.52 -1.47 1.36
C SER A 239 -10.21 -0.10 1.23
N SER A 240 -9.48 0.98 1.55
CA SER A 240 -9.88 2.37 1.33
C SER A 240 -8.64 3.24 1.14
N PHE A 241 -8.79 4.48 0.67
CA PHE A 241 -7.67 5.40 0.56
C PHE A 241 -7.03 5.67 1.93
N LEU A 242 -7.84 5.85 2.98
CA LEU A 242 -7.37 6.05 4.34
C LEU A 242 -6.44 4.92 4.79
N GLU A 243 -6.89 3.67 4.68
CA GLU A 243 -6.13 2.50 5.12
C GLU A 243 -4.86 2.33 4.27
N TRP A 244 -4.99 2.38 2.95
CA TRP A 244 -3.87 2.30 2.01
C TRP A 244 -2.77 3.33 2.32
N PHE A 245 -3.16 4.61 2.46
CA PHE A 245 -2.20 5.70 2.67
C PHE A 245 -1.60 5.69 4.07
N THR A 246 -2.39 5.42 5.11
CA THR A 246 -1.87 5.41 6.49
C THR A 246 -0.97 4.22 6.76
N THR A 247 -1.27 3.04 6.21
CA THR A 247 -0.38 1.87 6.21
C THR A 247 0.93 2.19 5.50
N TYR A 248 0.86 2.84 4.33
CA TYR A 248 2.04 3.29 3.60
C TYR A 248 2.92 4.22 4.46
N VAL A 249 2.33 5.29 5.01
CA VAL A 249 3.04 6.25 5.87
C VAL A 249 3.67 5.54 7.06
N ASN A 250 2.93 4.66 7.74
CA ASN A 250 3.44 3.91 8.89
C ASN A 250 4.70 3.13 8.51
N ASN A 251 4.70 2.41 7.39
CA ASN A 251 5.84 1.63 6.95
C ASN A 251 7.06 2.52 6.63
N VAL A 252 6.85 3.71 6.06
CA VAL A 252 7.94 4.68 5.83
C VAL A 252 8.52 5.19 7.15
N VAL A 253 7.69 5.69 8.06
CA VAL A 253 8.16 6.40 9.26
C VAL A 253 8.74 5.46 10.33
N THR A 254 8.30 4.20 10.35
CA THR A 254 8.86 3.16 11.25
C THR A 254 10.16 2.57 10.71
N GLY A 255 10.52 2.83 9.45
CA GLY A 255 11.72 2.31 8.81
C GLY A 255 11.55 0.92 8.19
N GLU A 256 10.34 0.36 8.20
CA GLU A 256 10.00 -0.87 7.46
C GLU A 256 10.29 -0.70 5.97
N TYR A 257 9.91 0.45 5.39
CA TYR A 257 10.36 0.87 4.06
C TYR A 257 11.68 1.63 4.17
N PRO A 258 12.82 1.01 3.82
CA PRO A 258 14.13 1.63 3.93
C PRO A 258 14.28 2.84 3.00
N ILE A 259 15.00 3.85 3.48
CA ILE A 259 15.48 4.96 2.65
C ILE A 259 16.88 4.62 2.14
N ILE A 260 17.03 4.45 0.83
CA ILE A 260 18.30 4.14 0.18
C ILE A 260 18.56 5.22 -0.87
N LYS A 261 19.69 5.92 -0.76
CA LYS A 261 20.09 7.02 -1.68
C LYS A 261 18.94 8.02 -1.92
N ASP A 262 18.35 8.51 -0.83
CA ASP A 262 17.23 9.46 -0.81
C ASP A 262 15.92 8.97 -1.45
N GLN A 263 15.73 7.65 -1.60
CA GLN A 263 14.50 7.05 -2.14
C GLN A 263 13.90 6.04 -1.16
N ILE A 264 12.58 5.94 -1.15
CA ILE A 264 11.83 4.96 -0.36
C ILE A 264 11.81 3.65 -1.14
N PHE A 265 12.18 2.52 -0.53
CA PHE A 265 12.05 1.20 -1.16
C PHE A 265 11.01 0.36 -0.42
N ARG A 266 10.06 -0.24 -1.15
CA ARG A 266 8.91 -0.98 -0.57
C ARG A 266 9.23 -2.44 -0.25
N TYR A 267 10.27 -2.66 0.57
CA TYR A 267 10.54 -3.97 1.16
C TYR A 267 9.80 -4.10 2.48
N VAL A 268 9.18 -5.24 2.75
CA VAL A 268 8.56 -5.57 4.04
C VAL A 268 9.53 -6.46 4.80
N HIS A 269 9.84 -6.11 6.05
CA HIS A 269 10.66 -6.92 6.93
C HIS A 269 9.79 -7.54 8.02
N GLU A 270 9.59 -8.85 7.96
CA GLU A 270 8.98 -9.54 9.08
C GLU A 270 9.99 -9.68 10.22
N LYS A 271 9.61 -9.29 11.44
CA LYS A 271 10.51 -9.27 12.61
C LYS A 271 11.19 -10.62 12.90
N GLY A 272 10.57 -11.73 12.50
CA GLY A 272 11.12 -13.08 12.63
C GLY A 272 12.15 -13.46 11.56
N CYS A 273 12.26 -12.69 10.48
CA CYS A 273 13.18 -12.95 9.36
C CYS A 273 14.60 -12.45 9.66
N VAL A 274 15.13 -12.84 10.83
CA VAL A 274 16.49 -12.54 11.29
C VAL A 274 17.10 -13.81 11.90
N ALA A 275 18.32 -14.16 11.50
CA ALA A 275 19.10 -15.22 12.13
C ALA A 275 20.51 -14.73 12.48
N THR A 276 20.99 -15.09 13.67
CA THR A 276 22.34 -14.76 14.14
C THR A 276 23.12 -16.05 14.35
N THR A 277 24.30 -16.15 13.74
CA THR A 277 25.25 -17.25 13.92
C THR A 277 26.59 -16.69 14.38
N GLY A 278 26.92 -16.86 15.66
CA GLY A 278 28.06 -16.19 16.27
C GLY A 278 27.90 -14.67 16.17
N ASP A 279 28.91 -14.00 15.61
CA ASP A 279 28.93 -12.53 15.44
C ASP A 279 28.24 -12.04 14.15
N ILE A 280 27.80 -12.93 13.26
CA ILE A 280 27.14 -12.56 12.01
C ILE A 280 25.63 -12.63 12.17
N THR A 281 24.93 -11.57 11.79
CA THR A 281 23.46 -11.52 11.70
C THR A 281 23.03 -11.35 10.25
N VAL A 282 22.07 -12.16 9.81
CA VAL A 282 21.43 -12.10 8.50
C VAL A 282 19.97 -11.71 8.68
N SER A 283 19.56 -10.60 8.06
CA SER A 283 18.18 -10.13 8.04
C SER A 283 17.66 -10.11 6.60
N VAL A 284 16.39 -10.49 6.41
CA VAL A 284 15.77 -10.55 5.07
C VAL A 284 14.53 -9.68 5.03
N SER A 285 14.39 -8.89 3.97
CA SER A 285 13.16 -8.15 3.64
C SER A 285 12.70 -8.55 2.24
N THR A 286 11.40 -8.69 2.01
CA THR A 286 10.83 -9.14 0.73
C THR A 286 9.92 -8.10 0.11
N SER A 287 9.68 -8.17 -1.19
CA SER A 287 8.72 -7.30 -1.89
C SER A 287 8.08 -8.06 -3.03
N PHE A 288 6.76 -7.96 -3.16
CA PHE A 288 6.02 -8.46 -4.31
C PHE A 288 6.02 -7.42 -5.43
N LEU A 289 6.24 -7.84 -6.68
CA LEU A 289 6.26 -6.96 -7.86
C LEU A 289 5.07 -7.25 -8.78
N PRO A 290 3.95 -6.51 -8.65
CA PRO A 290 2.75 -6.70 -9.46
C PRO A 290 3.00 -6.61 -10.98
N GLU A 291 3.86 -5.69 -11.42
CA GLU A 291 4.16 -5.49 -12.85
C GLU A 291 4.86 -6.67 -13.55
N LEU A 292 5.51 -7.54 -12.78
CA LEU A 292 6.19 -8.73 -13.28
C LEU A 292 5.46 -10.01 -12.86
N SER A 293 4.25 -9.87 -12.31
CA SER A 293 3.45 -10.98 -11.82
C SER A 293 2.15 -11.12 -12.62
N SER A 294 1.67 -12.35 -12.75
CA SER A 294 0.39 -12.68 -13.33
C SER A 294 -0.30 -13.77 -12.49
N VAL A 295 -1.62 -13.69 -12.38
CA VAL A 295 -2.42 -14.79 -11.82
C VAL A 295 -2.57 -15.88 -12.89
N HIS A 296 -2.75 -15.47 -14.16
CA HIS A 296 -2.95 -16.37 -15.29
C HIS A 296 -2.06 -16.00 -16.50
N PRO A 297 -1.12 -16.89 -16.91
CA PRO A 297 -0.67 -18.07 -16.17
C PRO A 297 -0.02 -17.67 -14.83
N PRO A 298 0.04 -18.57 -13.82
CA PRO A 298 0.50 -18.20 -12.49
C PRO A 298 2.01 -17.93 -12.48
N HIS A 299 2.37 -16.67 -12.29
CA HIS A 299 3.74 -16.20 -12.14
C HIS A 299 3.78 -15.11 -11.06
N PHE A 300 4.34 -15.41 -9.90
CA PHE A 300 4.44 -14.47 -8.79
C PHE A 300 5.89 -14.05 -8.58
N PHE A 301 6.20 -12.80 -8.92
CA PHE A 301 7.55 -12.26 -8.86
C PHE A 301 7.82 -11.57 -7.53
N PHE A 302 8.88 -11.99 -6.85
CA PHE A 302 9.32 -11.42 -5.59
C PHE A 302 10.77 -10.95 -5.69
N THR A 303 11.05 -9.84 -5.03
CA THR A 303 12.42 -9.45 -4.70
C THR A 303 12.67 -9.67 -3.23
N TYR A 304 13.93 -9.94 -2.90
CA TYR A 304 14.39 -10.00 -1.52
C TYR A 304 15.67 -9.21 -1.38
N ARG A 305 15.76 -8.48 -0.28
CA ARG A 305 16.94 -7.74 0.15
C ARG A 305 17.50 -8.41 1.38
N ILE A 306 18.77 -8.78 1.31
CA ILE A 306 19.47 -9.44 2.40
C ILE A 306 20.52 -8.50 2.96
N ARG A 307 20.53 -8.38 4.28
CA ARG A 307 21.49 -7.61 5.05
C ARG A 307 22.30 -8.57 5.90
N ILE A 308 23.60 -8.62 5.64
CA ILE A 308 24.58 -9.41 6.40
C ILE A 308 25.41 -8.43 7.20
N GLU A 309 25.45 -8.56 8.52
CA GLU A 309 26.27 -7.70 9.37
C GLU A 309 27.10 -8.49 10.38
N MET A 310 28.29 -7.97 10.68
CA MET A 310 29.09 -8.46 11.80
C MET A 310 28.95 -7.48 12.97
N SER A 311 28.73 -7.99 14.19
CA SER A 311 28.69 -7.18 15.40
C SER A 311 29.92 -6.28 15.51
N SER A 312 29.72 -5.03 15.94
CA SER A 312 30.83 -4.10 16.22
C SER A 312 31.67 -4.51 17.42
N SER A 313 31.13 -5.34 18.32
CA SER A 313 31.84 -5.91 19.46
C SER A 313 32.62 -7.18 19.14
N ALA A 314 32.54 -7.68 17.90
CA ALA A 314 33.25 -8.87 17.48
C ALA A 314 34.78 -8.67 17.52
N SER A 315 35.51 -9.74 17.79
CA SER A 315 36.98 -9.71 17.77
C SER A 315 37.51 -9.49 16.35
N ARG A 316 38.67 -8.87 16.19
CA ARG A 316 39.27 -8.64 14.85
C ARG A 316 39.61 -9.95 14.15
N GLU A 317 39.94 -10.98 14.92
CA GLU A 317 40.24 -12.34 14.47
C GLU A 317 38.99 -13.05 13.93
N ALA A 318 37.79 -12.57 14.28
CA ALA A 318 36.54 -13.10 13.76
C ALA A 318 36.27 -12.70 12.30
N ALA A 319 37.09 -11.81 11.72
CA ALA A 319 36.95 -11.41 10.33
C ALA A 319 36.91 -12.63 9.39
N CYS A 320 35.93 -12.66 8.50
CA CYS A 320 35.64 -13.78 7.62
C CYS A 320 35.24 -13.31 6.22
N GLN A 321 35.30 -14.20 5.22
CA GLN A 321 34.85 -13.91 3.87
C GLN A 321 33.81 -14.93 3.43
N LEU A 322 32.76 -14.45 2.76
CA LEU A 322 31.72 -15.29 2.17
C LEU A 322 32.28 -16.00 0.94
N ASP A 323 32.15 -17.32 0.90
CA ASP A 323 32.60 -18.17 -0.21
C ASP A 323 31.44 -18.60 -1.11
N SER A 324 30.36 -19.09 -0.50
CA SER A 324 29.23 -19.66 -1.24
C SER A 324 27.91 -19.50 -0.49
N ARG A 325 26.82 -19.75 -1.21
CA ARG A 325 25.45 -19.77 -0.70
C ARG A 325 24.78 -21.09 -1.04
N TYR A 326 23.93 -21.55 -0.13
CA TYR A 326 22.96 -22.61 -0.37
C TYR A 326 21.57 -22.09 0.00
N TRP A 327 20.63 -22.31 -0.90
CA TRP A 327 19.21 -22.00 -0.74
C TRP A 327 18.40 -23.26 -0.88
N LYS A 328 17.43 -23.42 0.01
CA LYS A 328 16.34 -24.37 -0.09
C LYS A 328 15.05 -23.58 -0.27
N ILE A 329 14.44 -23.75 -1.42
CA ILE A 329 13.20 -23.09 -1.82
C ILE A 329 12.12 -24.16 -1.76
N THR A 330 11.10 -23.95 -0.92
CA THR A 330 10.01 -24.92 -0.81
C THR A 330 8.73 -24.29 -1.32
N THR A 331 8.06 -25.02 -2.22
CA THR A 331 6.76 -24.62 -2.74
C THR A 331 5.60 -25.15 -1.88
N SER A 332 4.42 -24.55 -1.98
CA SER A 332 3.21 -24.80 -1.20
C SER A 332 2.55 -26.14 -1.54
N ASP A 333 2.81 -26.65 -2.74
CA ASP A 333 2.51 -28.01 -3.19
C ASP A 333 3.57 -29.05 -2.72
N GLY A 334 4.59 -28.61 -1.98
CA GLY A 334 5.60 -29.46 -1.34
C GLY A 334 6.83 -29.73 -2.20
N ASN A 335 6.96 -29.15 -3.39
CA ASN A 335 8.19 -29.29 -4.18
C ASN A 335 9.34 -28.52 -3.52
N VAL A 336 10.56 -29.05 -3.68
CA VAL A 336 11.77 -28.45 -3.11
C VAL A 336 12.78 -28.25 -4.23
N GLU A 337 13.27 -27.03 -4.35
CA GLU A 337 14.37 -26.65 -5.24
C GLU A 337 15.57 -26.23 -4.39
N GLU A 338 16.76 -26.74 -4.73
CA GLU A 338 18.00 -26.40 -4.06
C GLU A 338 18.92 -25.63 -5.00
N VAL A 339 19.37 -24.46 -4.56
CA VAL A 339 20.28 -23.60 -5.35
C VAL A 339 21.57 -23.43 -4.58
N GLN A 340 22.68 -23.89 -5.15
CA GLN A 340 24.01 -23.72 -4.59
C GLN A 340 24.91 -22.97 -5.58
N GLY A 341 25.71 -22.03 -5.08
CA GLY A 341 26.63 -21.29 -5.94
C GLY A 341 27.64 -20.42 -5.21
N PRO A 342 28.69 -19.97 -5.90
CA PRO A 342 29.74 -19.14 -5.33
C PRO A 342 29.25 -17.69 -5.10
N GLY A 343 29.70 -17.09 -4.02
CA GLY A 343 29.44 -15.69 -3.67
C GLY A 343 27.95 -15.35 -3.49
N VAL A 344 27.66 -14.06 -3.54
CA VAL A 344 26.32 -13.47 -3.61
C VAL A 344 26.32 -12.40 -4.69
N VAL A 345 25.39 -12.46 -5.66
CA VAL A 345 25.30 -11.52 -6.80
C VAL A 345 26.63 -11.24 -7.53
N GLY A 346 27.54 -12.21 -7.57
CA GLY A 346 28.87 -12.08 -8.18
C GLY A 346 29.97 -11.53 -7.26
N GLU A 347 29.64 -11.23 -6.01
CA GLU A 347 30.57 -10.70 -5.00
C GLU A 347 30.90 -11.73 -3.91
N PHE A 348 32.07 -11.56 -3.28
CA PHE A 348 32.57 -12.38 -2.17
C PHE A 348 32.90 -11.46 -0.97
N PRO A 349 31.87 -10.94 -0.27
CA PRO A 349 32.06 -9.91 0.74
C PRO A 349 32.91 -10.41 1.91
N VAL A 350 33.92 -9.60 2.26
CA VAL A 350 34.70 -9.76 3.48
C VAL A 350 33.98 -9.04 4.62
N MET A 351 33.68 -9.73 5.72
CA MET A 351 33.03 -9.20 6.92
C MET A 351 34.07 -8.95 8.01
N THR A 352 34.05 -7.75 8.57
CA THR A 352 34.89 -7.30 9.69
C THR A 352 33.99 -6.67 10.76
N PRO A 353 34.43 -6.53 12.02
CA PRO A 353 33.59 -5.98 13.08
C PRO A 353 32.91 -4.65 12.67
N GLY A 354 31.59 -4.60 12.80
CA GLY A 354 30.75 -3.45 12.44
C GLY A 354 30.45 -3.30 10.94
N LYS A 355 30.97 -4.17 10.08
CA LYS A 355 30.69 -4.11 8.64
C LYS A 355 29.30 -4.65 8.34
N VAL A 356 28.62 -3.97 7.42
CA VAL A 356 27.33 -4.35 6.85
C VAL A 356 27.53 -4.54 5.34
N HIS A 357 27.01 -5.65 4.82
CA HIS A 357 26.90 -5.90 3.39
C HIS A 357 25.42 -6.13 3.06
N GLU A 358 24.91 -5.42 2.05
CA GLU A 358 23.54 -5.53 1.59
C GLU A 358 23.52 -5.84 0.11
N TYR A 359 22.64 -6.75 -0.29
CA TYR A 359 22.35 -7.01 -1.69
C TYR A 359 20.86 -7.31 -1.89
N ALA A 360 20.41 -7.16 -3.13
CA ALA A 360 19.06 -7.54 -3.52
C ALA A 360 19.10 -8.56 -4.65
N SER A 361 18.15 -9.47 -4.67
CA SER A 361 17.94 -10.41 -5.76
C SER A 361 16.45 -10.71 -5.89
N CYS A 362 16.10 -11.64 -6.77
CA CYS A 362 14.72 -11.95 -7.08
C CYS A 362 14.51 -13.45 -7.27
N THR A 363 13.25 -13.84 -7.20
CA THR A 363 12.77 -15.17 -7.51
C THR A 363 11.36 -15.05 -8.06
N THR A 364 10.93 -16.05 -8.82
CA THR A 364 9.54 -16.19 -9.22
C THR A 364 8.96 -17.45 -8.58
N PHE A 365 7.64 -17.56 -8.50
CA PHE A 365 6.92 -18.76 -8.09
C PHE A 365 5.72 -19.02 -9.00
N SER A 366 5.31 -20.28 -9.12
CA SER A 366 4.08 -20.69 -9.82
C SER A 366 2.86 -20.73 -8.90
N THR A 367 3.04 -20.23 -7.69
CA THR A 367 2.16 -20.41 -6.54
C THR A 367 2.24 -19.13 -5.70
N PRO A 368 1.13 -18.72 -5.05
CA PRO A 368 1.02 -17.38 -4.48
C PRO A 368 1.77 -17.21 -3.15
N SER A 369 2.15 -18.28 -2.47
CA SER A 369 2.80 -18.18 -1.16
C SER A 369 3.88 -19.23 -1.01
N GLU A 370 5.12 -18.78 -0.84
CA GLU A 370 6.29 -19.65 -0.70
C GLU A 370 7.30 -19.20 0.34
N TYR A 371 8.26 -20.07 0.64
CA TYR A 371 9.35 -19.73 1.55
C TYR A 371 10.72 -20.20 1.08
N MET A 372 11.73 -19.46 1.53
CA MET A 372 13.14 -19.78 1.31
C MET A 372 13.86 -19.82 2.65
N GLU A 373 14.83 -20.72 2.74
CA GLU A 373 15.76 -20.83 3.87
C GLU A 373 17.12 -21.33 3.37
N GLY A 374 18.16 -21.26 4.18
CA GLY A 374 19.48 -21.69 3.71
C GLY A 374 20.62 -21.29 4.63
N HIS A 375 21.82 -21.25 4.06
CA HIS A 375 23.01 -20.78 4.76
C HIS A 375 24.05 -20.23 3.78
N TYR A 376 24.90 -19.35 4.30
CA TYR A 376 26.15 -18.97 3.66
C TYR A 376 27.30 -19.80 4.22
N THR A 377 28.27 -20.11 3.38
CA THR A 377 29.56 -20.68 3.82
C THR A 377 30.60 -19.57 3.85
N PHE A 378 31.28 -19.45 4.99
CA PHE A 378 32.34 -18.49 5.23
C PHE A 378 33.63 -19.19 5.63
N HIS A 379 34.79 -18.60 5.32
CA HIS A 379 36.06 -18.94 5.93
C HIS A 379 36.62 -17.77 6.76
N ARG A 380 37.40 -18.05 7.81
CA ARG A 380 38.13 -17.01 8.56
C ARG A 380 39.29 -16.47 7.74
N LEU A 381 39.53 -15.15 7.83
CA LEU A 381 40.69 -14.54 7.17
C LEU A 381 42.03 -14.95 7.82
N ALA A 382 42.02 -15.21 9.13
CA ALA A 382 43.20 -15.63 9.87
C ALA A 382 43.62 -17.08 9.56
N ASN A 383 42.65 -17.95 9.26
CA ASN A 383 42.89 -19.34 8.87
C ASN A 383 41.84 -19.78 7.84
N LYS A 384 42.25 -19.91 6.58
CA LYS A 384 41.35 -20.31 5.48
C LYS A 384 40.79 -21.72 5.60
N GLU A 385 41.42 -22.59 6.40
CA GLU A 385 40.90 -23.93 6.66
C GLU A 385 39.72 -23.92 7.66
N GLU A 386 39.56 -22.83 8.44
CA GLU A 386 38.42 -22.66 9.34
C GLU A 386 37.21 -22.15 8.56
N VAL A 387 36.40 -23.10 8.11
CA VAL A 387 35.14 -22.87 7.38
C VAL A 387 33.94 -23.11 8.30
N PHE A 388 32.94 -22.25 8.22
CA PHE A 388 31.72 -22.35 9.00
C PHE A 388 30.49 -21.86 8.21
N GLN A 389 29.31 -22.30 8.63
CA GLN A 389 28.05 -21.90 8.03
C GLN A 389 27.38 -20.80 8.86
N VAL A 390 26.77 -19.84 8.18
CA VAL A 390 25.92 -18.79 8.78
C VAL A 390 24.50 -19.01 8.29
N ALA A 391 23.57 -19.24 9.22
CA ALA A 391 22.18 -19.50 8.88
C ALA A 391 21.53 -18.28 8.24
N ILE A 392 20.70 -18.53 7.23
CA ILE A 392 19.75 -17.57 6.69
C ILE A 392 18.38 -17.91 7.29
N PRO A 393 17.66 -16.95 7.89
CA PRO A 393 16.36 -17.24 8.47
C PRO A 393 15.40 -17.74 7.39
N ARG A 394 14.44 -18.58 7.76
CA ARG A 394 13.30 -18.85 6.89
C ARG A 394 12.49 -17.57 6.73
N PHE A 395 12.17 -17.21 5.49
CA PHE A 395 11.30 -16.08 5.20
C PHE A 395 10.25 -16.46 4.17
N HIS A 396 9.05 -15.93 4.36
CA HIS A 396 7.91 -16.16 3.49
C HIS A 396 7.75 -15.01 2.48
N MET A 397 7.32 -15.38 1.28
CA MET A 397 6.95 -14.49 0.19
C MET A 397 5.51 -14.81 -0.16
N VAL A 398 4.62 -13.91 0.25
CA VAL A 398 3.18 -14.09 0.13
C VAL A 398 2.67 -13.03 -0.82
N CYS A 399 2.01 -13.47 -1.88
CA CYS A 399 1.30 -12.60 -2.80
C CYS A 399 0.19 -11.90 -2.01
N PRO A 400 0.02 -10.57 -2.17
CA PRO A 400 -1.16 -9.89 -1.65
C PRO A 400 -2.43 -10.58 -2.13
N THR A 401 -3.53 -10.40 -1.39
CA THR A 401 -4.84 -10.84 -1.85
C THR A 401 -5.08 -10.37 -3.27
N TYR A 402 -5.47 -11.28 -4.15
CA TYR A 402 -5.90 -10.93 -5.50
C TYR A 402 -7.36 -11.31 -5.72
N ARG A 403 -7.97 -10.71 -6.74
CA ARG A 403 -9.34 -11.02 -7.18
C ARG A 403 -9.35 -11.24 -8.68
N GLU A 404 -10.03 -12.30 -9.08
CA GLU A 404 -10.28 -12.66 -10.48
C GLU A 404 -11.58 -12.02 -10.98
N PRO A 405 -11.73 -11.76 -12.29
CA PRO A 405 -12.93 -11.15 -12.86
C PRO A 405 -14.15 -12.09 -12.78
N GLU A 406 -15.34 -11.52 -12.59
CA GLU A 406 -16.61 -12.27 -12.53
C GLU A 406 -16.90 -13.09 -13.80
N THR A 407 -16.36 -12.68 -14.96
CA THR A 407 -16.59 -13.38 -16.24
C THR A 407 -16.02 -14.80 -16.27
N ARG A 408 -15.10 -15.16 -15.36
CA ARG A 408 -14.60 -16.54 -15.22
C ARG A 408 -15.52 -17.45 -14.43
N THR A 409 -16.25 -16.91 -13.45
CA THR A 409 -17.05 -17.74 -12.54
C THR A 409 -18.20 -18.48 -13.22
N ASP A 410 -18.55 -18.10 -14.45
CA ASP A 410 -19.56 -18.79 -15.25
C ASP A 410 -19.01 -19.93 -16.12
N ASN A 411 -17.69 -20.01 -16.36
CA ASN A 411 -17.08 -21.02 -17.25
C ASN A 411 -16.33 -22.16 -16.54
N ASP A 412 -15.99 -22.02 -15.25
CA ASP A 412 -15.30 -23.07 -14.48
C ASP A 412 -16.25 -23.98 -13.67
N GLY A 413 -17.47 -24.19 -14.18
CA GLY A 413 -18.52 -25.01 -13.60
C GLY A 413 -18.44 -26.52 -13.85
N GLU A 414 -17.33 -27.06 -14.34
CA GLU A 414 -17.19 -28.50 -14.63
C GLU A 414 -15.87 -29.12 -14.13
N PHE A 415 -15.56 -29.00 -12.84
CA PHE A 415 -14.75 -30.01 -12.15
C PHE A 415 -15.21 -30.18 -10.70
N CYS A 416 -16.36 -30.85 -10.51
CA CYS A 416 -16.65 -31.83 -9.47
C CYS A 416 -18.16 -32.00 -9.29
N ASN A 417 -18.75 -33.00 -9.96
CA ASN A 417 -19.63 -33.95 -9.29
C ASN A 417 -19.82 -35.18 -10.19
N THR A 418 -19.42 -36.32 -9.63
CA THR A 418 -19.74 -37.65 -10.13
C THR A 418 -21.22 -37.91 -9.90
N ASP A 419 -21.99 -38.11 -10.96
CA ASP A 419 -23.05 -39.12 -10.95
C ASP A 419 -23.48 -39.51 -12.36
N HIS A 420 -23.39 -40.81 -12.62
CA HIS A 420 -23.88 -41.47 -13.82
C HIS A 420 -25.38 -41.24 -14.02
N ARG A 421 -25.78 -40.81 -15.22
CA ARG A 421 -26.85 -41.47 -16.00
C ARG A 421 -26.88 -41.02 -17.47
N ASP A 422 -27.07 -42.05 -18.27
CA ASP A 422 -27.07 -42.22 -19.72
C ASP A 422 -28.29 -41.58 -20.45
N ARG A 423 -28.16 -41.48 -21.78
CA ARG A 423 -29.07 -40.97 -22.86
C ARG A 423 -28.77 -39.53 -23.30
N GLY A 424 -28.55 -39.18 -24.56
CA GLY A 424 -28.61 -39.91 -25.83
C GLY A 424 -29.01 -38.94 -26.96
N ASN A 425 -28.12 -38.80 -27.95
CA ASN A 425 -28.32 -38.55 -29.39
C ASN A 425 -29.00 -37.27 -29.95
N ASP A 426 -28.50 -36.91 -31.15
CA ASP A 426 -28.99 -35.98 -32.19
C ASP A 426 -28.81 -34.47 -31.93
N GLY A 427 -28.28 -33.63 -32.82
CA GLY A 427 -27.89 -33.74 -34.23
C GLY A 427 -27.81 -32.32 -34.82
N ASP A 428 -26.80 -32.10 -35.68
CA ASP A 428 -26.77 -31.24 -36.88
C ASP A 428 -26.99 -29.69 -36.83
N ASP A 429 -25.97 -29.03 -37.37
CA ASP A 429 -25.97 -28.07 -38.49
C ASP A 429 -26.01 -26.52 -38.32
N ASP A 430 -25.07 -25.95 -39.09
CA ASP A 430 -25.07 -24.72 -39.89
C ASP A 430 -24.69 -23.35 -39.29
N ASP A 431 -23.43 -22.99 -39.57
CA ASP A 431 -22.99 -21.88 -40.44
C ASP A 431 -23.77 -20.56 -40.41
N ARG A 432 -23.03 -19.47 -40.14
CA ARG A 432 -22.94 -18.30 -41.04
C ARG A 432 -21.85 -17.32 -40.63
N ASP A 433 -20.95 -17.12 -41.59
CA ASP A 433 -20.04 -15.98 -41.74
C ASP A 433 -20.80 -14.65 -41.83
N ASP A 434 -20.19 -13.58 -41.34
CA ASP A 434 -20.25 -12.26 -42.00
C ASP A 434 -19.00 -11.44 -41.61
N ASP A 435 -18.30 -11.01 -42.66
CA ASP A 435 -17.07 -10.22 -42.69
C ASP A 435 -17.31 -8.70 -42.46
N ASP A 436 -16.20 -8.02 -42.16
CA ASP A 436 -15.84 -6.64 -42.54
C ASP A 436 -16.32 -5.46 -41.66
N ASP A 437 -15.41 -4.73 -41.00
CA ASP A 437 -14.51 -3.73 -41.61
C ASP A 437 -13.60 -3.11 -40.53
N GLY A 438 -12.39 -2.73 -40.96
CA GLY A 438 -11.26 -2.31 -40.15
C GLY A 438 -11.27 -0.85 -39.70
N GLY A 439 -10.51 -0.61 -38.62
CA GLY A 439 -10.21 0.72 -38.09
C GLY A 439 -8.88 0.72 -37.34
N ASP A 440 -7.84 1.09 -38.06
CA ASP A 440 -6.43 1.23 -37.68
C ASP A 440 -6.17 2.08 -36.41
N PHE A 441 -5.51 1.48 -35.41
CA PHE A 441 -4.78 2.18 -34.35
C PHE A 441 -3.42 1.49 -34.10
N SER A 442 -2.69 1.17 -35.18
CA SER A 442 -1.32 0.68 -35.11
C SER A 442 -0.33 1.83 -35.24
N ARG A 443 -0.07 2.57 -34.15
CA ARG A 443 1.12 3.43 -34.05
C ARG A 443 1.44 3.89 -32.63
N MET A 444 2.00 2.98 -31.82
CA MET A 444 2.94 3.28 -30.71
C MET A 444 3.34 1.99 -29.98
N ARG A 445 4.02 1.06 -30.67
CA ARG A 445 4.68 -0.08 -30.02
C ARG A 445 5.79 -0.64 -30.89
N GLU A 446 6.80 0.19 -31.15
CA GLU A 446 8.08 -0.29 -31.66
C GLU A 446 9.20 0.37 -30.86
N MET A 447 9.60 -0.28 -29.78
CA MET A 447 10.96 -0.17 -29.28
C MET A 447 11.46 -1.58 -28.98
N ASN A 448 12.35 -2.02 -29.88
CA ASN A 448 13.17 -3.22 -29.84
C ASN A 448 13.67 -3.56 -28.42
N MET A 449 13.28 -4.73 -27.90
CA MET A 449 14.06 -5.44 -26.90
C MET A 449 15.18 -6.20 -27.60
N ALA A 450 16.35 -5.56 -27.71
CA ALA A 450 17.58 -6.26 -28.05
C ALA A 450 18.11 -6.97 -26.79
N VAL A 451 18.22 -8.29 -26.91
CA VAL A 451 18.86 -9.24 -26.00
C VAL A 451 20.26 -8.77 -25.61
N LEU A 452 20.55 -8.61 -24.30
CA LEU A 452 21.92 -8.51 -23.78
C LEU A 452 22.04 -9.14 -22.39
N GLU A 453 22.95 -10.12 -22.31
CA GLU A 453 23.27 -11.00 -21.19
C GLU A 453 23.82 -10.25 -19.97
N GLY A 454 23.43 -10.68 -18.75
CA GLY A 454 24.13 -10.27 -17.52
C GLY A 454 23.28 -10.04 -16.28
N ALA A 455 22.39 -10.98 -15.93
CA ALA A 455 21.93 -11.28 -14.56
C ALA A 455 20.85 -12.35 -14.69
N TRP A 456 21.24 -13.62 -14.74
CA TRP A 456 20.29 -14.71 -14.91
C TRP A 456 19.47 -14.89 -13.62
N CYS A 457 18.15 -14.76 -13.74
CA CYS A 457 17.23 -15.44 -12.83
C CYS A 457 17.57 -16.94 -12.86
N PRO A 458 17.67 -17.64 -11.72
CA PRO A 458 17.97 -19.08 -11.68
C PRO A 458 16.99 -19.96 -12.47
N ARG A 459 15.85 -19.40 -12.89
CA ARG A 459 14.71 -20.09 -13.52
C ARG A 459 14.78 -20.28 -15.04
N HIS A 460 15.81 -19.76 -15.71
CA HIS A 460 16.01 -20.04 -17.14
C HIS A 460 17.34 -20.75 -17.35
N ILE A 461 17.29 -22.08 -17.26
CA ILE A 461 18.24 -23.01 -17.90
C ILE A 461 17.45 -23.76 -18.96
#